data_AF-A0A1M6Q2I5-F1
#
_entry.id   AF-A0A1M6Q2I5-F1
#
_cell.length_a   1.000
_cell.length_b   1.000
_cell.length_c   1.000
_cell.angle_alpha   90.00
_cell.angle_beta   90.00
_cell.angle_gamma   90.00
#
_symmetry.space_group_name_H-M   'P 1'
#
loop_
_entity.id
_entity.type
_entity.pdbx_description
1 polymer ?
#
loop_
_entity_poly.entity_id
_entity_poly.type
_entity_poly.pdbx_seq_one_letter_code
_entity_poly.pdbx_strand_id
1 'polypeptide(L)' 'MNKTLQLVFKNQEGKTVTLSLNDPIEPIDSGQVQEVMDTIIARDVFTSTGGSLVEKVTARLVAREVTEIF' A
#
# COMPACT_ATOMS: atom_id res chain seq x y z
N MET A 1 13.57 12.84 -5.50
CA MET A 1 13.63 11.55 -4.78
C MET A 1 12.23 10.96 -4.84
N ASN A 2 12.00 9.94 -5.68
CA ASN A 2 10.65 9.38 -5.85
C ASN A 2 10.49 8.19 -4.89
N LYS A 3 9.94 8.46 -3.71
CA LYS A 3 9.57 7.42 -2.74
C LYS A 3 8.13 7.01 -3.03
N THR A 4 7.88 5.71 -3.07
CA THR A 4 6.54 5.16 -3.26
C THR A 4 6.19 4.32 -2.05
N LEU A 5 5.13 4.69 -1.34
CA LEU A 5 4.57 3.87 -0.28
C LEU A 5 3.68 2.79 -0.90
N GLN A 6 4.05 1.53 -0.72
CA GLN A 6 3.27 0.39 -1.18
C GLN A 6 2.54 -0.24 -0.01
N LEU A 7 1.21 -0.24 -0.07
CA LEU A 7 0.31 -0.88 0.87
C LEU A 7 -0.16 -2.20 0.26
N VAL A 8 0.11 -3.30 0.94
CA VAL A 8 -0.18 -4.65 0.47
C VAL A 8 -1.34 -5.23 1.28
N PHE A 9 -2.33 -5.73 0.56
CA PHE A 9 -3.56 -6.31 1.09
C PHE A 9 -3.80 -7.69 0.49
N LYS A 10 -4.68 -8.48 1.12
CA LYS A 10 -5.35 -9.60 0.47
C LYS A 10 -6.82 -9.28 0.26
N ASN A 11 -7.35 -9.77 -0.85
CA ASN A 11 -8.77 -9.75 -1.13
C ASN A 11 -9.47 -11.02 -0.63
N GLN A 12 -10.80 -11.08 -0.82
CA GLN A 12 -11.64 -12.22 -0.43
C GLN A 12 -11.19 -13.56 -1.00
N GLU A 13 -10.62 -13.57 -2.21
CA GLU A 13 -10.05 -14.78 -2.83
C GLU A 13 -8.63 -15.12 -2.34
N GLY A 14 -8.07 -14.36 -1.39
CA GLY A 14 -6.70 -14.54 -0.90
C GLY A 14 -5.61 -14.05 -1.86
N LYS A 15 -5.98 -13.36 -2.95
CA LYS A 15 -5.02 -12.76 -3.89
C LYS A 15 -4.44 -11.48 -3.31
N THR A 16 -3.15 -11.25 -3.57
CA THR A 16 -2.44 -10.06 -3.12
C THR A 16 -2.78 -8.85 -3.99
N VAL A 17 -3.20 -7.76 -3.36
CA VAL A 17 -3.45 -6.47 -4.00
C VAL A 17 -2.47 -5.45 -3.43
N THR A 18 -1.78 -4.71 -4.30
CA THR A 18 -0.81 -3.68 -3.89
C THR A 18 -1.30 -2.32 -4.33
N LEU A 19 -1.55 -1.42 -3.37
CA LEU A 19 -1.82 0.00 -3.61
C LEU A 19 -0.51 0.76 -3.50
N SER A 20 -0.18 1.56 -4.52
CA SER A 20 1.04 2.36 -4.55
C SER A 20 0.67 3.84 -4.45
N LEU A 21 1.22 4.52 -3.45
CA LEU A 21 1.10 5.95 -3.25
C LEU A 21 2.44 6.60 -3.58
N ASN A 22 2.46 7.40 -4.64
CA ASN A 22 3.63 8.21 -5.00
C ASN A 22 3.69 9.46 -4.12
N ASP A 23 4.90 9.91 -3.81
CA ASP A 23 5.17 11.11 -3.00
C ASP A 23 4.39 11.13 -1.68
N PRO A 24 4.56 10.11 -0.81
CA PRO A 24 3.84 10.07 0.46
C PRO A 24 4.33 11.19 1.39
N ILE A 25 3.42 11.72 2.20
CA ILE A 25 3.75 12.79 3.16
C ILE A 25 4.75 12.26 4.19
N GLU A 26 5.83 13.01 4.42
CA GLU A 26 6.83 12.69 5.44
C GLU A 26 6.62 13.58 6.68
N PRO A 27 6.69 13.03 7.91
CA PRO A 27 7.09 11.66 8.26
C PRO A 27 6.00 10.62 8.05
N ILE A 28 6.39 9.44 7.57
CA ILE A 28 5.49 8.27 7.49
C ILE A 28 5.29 7.73 8.90
N ASP A 29 4.11 7.95 9.49
CA ASP A 29 3.72 7.33 10.75
C ASP A 29 3.12 5.94 10.49
N SER A 30 3.73 4.91 11.05
CA SER A 30 3.25 3.53 10.92
C SER A 30 1.86 3.34 11.53
N GLY A 31 1.50 4.06 12.60
CA GLY A 31 0.18 4.05 13.20
C GLY A 31 -0.87 4.64 12.25
N GLN A 32 -0.56 5.79 11.64
CA GLN A 32 -1.43 6.42 10.66
C GLN A 32 -1.61 5.54 9.41
N VAL A 33 -0.54 4.91 8.93
CA VAL A 33 -0.62 3.97 7.80
C VAL A 33 -1.54 2.80 8.14
N GLN A 34 -1.44 2.24 9.34
CA GLN A 34 -2.33 1.15 9.77
C GLN A 34 -3.79 1.59 9.83
N GLU A 35 -4.07 2.78 10.37
CA GLU A 35 -5.43 3.34 10.44
C GLU A 35 -6.02 3.58 9.04
N VAL A 36 -5.20 4.08 8.11
CA VAL A 36 -5.59 4.23 6.70
C VAL A 36 -5.89 2.87 6.07
N MET A 37 -5.03 1.87 6.28
CA MET A 37 -5.26 0.51 5.78
C MET A 37 -6.56 -0.10 6.35
N ASP A 38 -6.84 0.11 7.64
CA ASP A 38 -8.07 -0.36 8.28
C ASP A 38 -9.30 0.38 7.73
N THR A 39 -9.19 1.68 7.52
CA THR A 39 -10.26 2.49 6.90
C THR A 39 -10.54 2.03 5.47
N ILE A 40 -9.50 1.71 4.70
CA ILE A 40 -9.62 1.18 3.33
C ILE A 40 -10.44 -0.12 3.31
N ILE A 41 -10.14 -1.04 4.22
CA ILE A 41 -10.87 -2.31 4.36
C ILE A 41 -12.30 -2.05 4.86
N ALA A 42 -12.47 -1.24 5.90
CA ALA A 42 -13.77 -0.96 6.51
C ALA A 42 -14.73 -0.21 5.58
N ARG A 43 -14.21 0.65 4.71
CA ARG A 43 -15.00 1.39 3.73
C ARG A 43 -15.33 0.55 2.50
N ASP A 44 -14.59 -0.54 2.29
CA ASP A 44 -14.74 -1.42 1.14
C ASP A 44 -14.84 -0.68 -0.22
N VAL A 45 -14.06 0.40 -0.35
CA VAL A 45 -14.11 1.30 -1.51
C VAL A 45 -13.23 0.83 -2.67
N PHE A 46 -12.41 -0.20 -2.44
CA PHE A 46 -11.51 -0.76 -3.45
C PHE A 46 -11.94 -2.17 -3.81
N THR A 47 -12.42 -2.34 -5.04
CA THR A 47 -12.71 -3.64 -5.61
C THR A 47 -11.51 -4.13 -6.42
N SER A 48 -11.15 -5.39 -6.24
CA SER A 48 -10.13 -6.08 -7.02
C SER A 48 -10.76 -7.19 -7.86
N THR A 49 -9.98 -7.79 -8.75
CA THR A 49 -10.42 -8.95 -9.55
C THR A 49 -10.85 -10.16 -8.72
N GLY A 50 -10.51 -10.21 -7.43
CA GLY A 50 -10.98 -11.22 -6.48
C GLY A 50 -11.79 -10.67 -5.32
N GLY A 51 -12.54 -9.60 -5.59
CA GLY A 51 -13.46 -8.98 -4.62
C GLY A 51 -12.82 -7.91 -3.75
N SER A 52 -13.47 -7.67 -2.62
CA SER A 52 -13.13 -6.66 -1.61
C SER A 52 -11.80 -6.94 -0.91
N LEU A 53 -11.12 -5.88 -0.44
CA LEU A 53 -9.94 -6.01 0.41
C LEU A 53 -10.37 -6.42 1.82
N VAL A 54 -9.82 -7.53 2.34
CA VAL A 54 -10.25 -8.10 3.65
C VAL A 54 -9.13 -8.15 4.69
N GLU A 55 -7.87 -8.13 4.26
CA GLU A 55 -6.73 -8.29 5.17
C GLU A 55 -5.61 -7.32 4.78
N LYS A 56 -5.05 -6.62 5.76
CA LYS A 56 -3.81 -5.85 5.61
C LYS A 56 -2.61 -6.77 5.83
N VAL A 57 -1.71 -6.84 4.85
CA VAL A 57 -0.54 -7.73 4.90
C VAL A 57 0.69 -6.97 5.38
N THR A 58 1.06 -5.90 4.69
CA THR A 58 2.24 -5.11 5.01
C THR A 58 2.20 -3.75 4.32
N ALA A 59 2.97 -2.79 4.83
CA ALA A 59 3.24 -1.54 4.16
C ALA A 59 4.76 -1.38 4.02
N ARG A 60 5.24 -1.01 2.84
CA ARG A 60 6.67 -0.83 2.55
C ARG A 60 6.91 0.45 1.77
N LEU A 61 7.89 1.22 2.21
CA LEU A 61 8.36 2.40 1.49
C LEU A 61 9.46 1.98 0.51
N VAL A 62 9.21 2.16 -0.78
CA VAL A 62 10.16 1.83 -1.85
C VAL A 62 10.74 3.13 -2.37
N ALA A 63 12.05 3.33 -2.16
CA ALA A 63 12.81 4.37 -2.84
C ALA A 63 13.59 3.70 -3.97
N ARG A 64 13.31 4.06 -5.22
CA ARG A 64 14.09 3.56 -6.36
C ARG A 64 15.26 4.50 -6.59
N GLU A 65 16.46 4.05 -6.22
CA GLU A 65 17.71 4.72 -6.58
C GLU A 65 18.18 4.14 -7.92
N VAL A 66 18.31 4.99 -8.92
CA VAL A 66 18.86 4.62 -10.22
C VAL A 66 20.22 5.28 -10.32
N THR A 67 21.27 4.46 -10.27
CA THR A 67 22.65 4.90 -10.42
C THR A 67 23.14 4.43 -11.77
N GLU A 68 23.45 5.38 -12.65
CA GLU A 68 24.09 5.12 -13.92
C GLU A 68 25.57 4.76 -13.66
N ILE A 69 26.01 3.61 -14.17
CA ILE A 69 27.33 3.05 -13.86
C ILE A 69 28.34 3.36 -14.99
N PHE A 70 27.88 3.83 -16.14
CA PHE A 70 28.68 4.14 -17.33
C PHE A 70 28.00 5.21 -18.18
#